data_AF-A0A354T7J1-F1
#
_entry.id   AF-A0A354T7J1-F1
#
_cell.length_a   1.000
_cell.length_b   1.000
_cell.length_c   1.000
_cell.angle_alpha   90.00
_cell.angle_beta   90.00
_cell.angle_gamma   90.00
#
_symmetry.space_group_name_H-M   'P 1'
#
loop_
_entity.id
_entity.type
_entity.pdbx_description
1 polymer ?
#
loop_
_entity_poly.entity_id
_entity_poly.type
_entity_poly.pdbx_seq_one_letter_code
_entity_poly.pdbx_strand_id
1 'polypeptide(L)'
;MKTIGQLPRLISLDLRQTKVTDAGLESLVGLKKLQSLNLYGTEITDVGLKHLAKIKSLKNVYLWQSKATKAGVKQLTAAVPGLKATVE
;
A
#
# COMPACT_ATOMS: atom_id res chain seq x y z
N MET A 1 -4.08 5.92 -11.46
CA MET A 1 -3.04 6.60 -10.64
C MET A 1 -1.67 6.72 -11.33
N LYS A 2 -1.58 6.62 -12.67
CA LYS A 2 -0.31 6.60 -13.41
C LYS A 2 0.59 7.83 -13.18
N THR A 3 0.01 9.02 -13.11
CA THR A 3 0.74 10.28 -12.87
C THR A 3 1.32 10.36 -11.45
N ILE A 4 0.56 9.93 -10.44
CA ILE A 4 1.03 9.93 -9.04
C ILE A 4 2.27 9.05 -8.89
N GLY A 5 2.29 7.89 -9.56
CA GLY A 5 3.41 6.94 -9.55
C GLY A 5 4.75 7.49 -10.06
N GLN A 6 4.73 8.66 -10.70
CA GLN A 6 5.91 9.32 -11.27
C GLN A 6 6.46 10.43 -10.38
N LEU A 7 5.93 10.65 -9.18
CA LEU A 7 6.39 11.69 -8.26
C LEU A 7 7.59 11.18 -7.44
N PRO A 8 8.85 11.48 -7.83
CA PRO A 8 10.03 10.79 -7.31
C PRO A 8 10.39 11.17 -5.87
N ARG A 9 9.74 12.22 -5.34
CA ARG A 9 9.95 12.76 -3.99
C ARG A 9 8.75 12.52 -3.07
N LEU A 10 7.73 11.78 -3.49
CA LEU A 10 6.56 11.53 -2.66
C LEU A 10 6.92 10.60 -1.49
N ILE A 11 6.63 11.03 -0.27
CA ILE A 11 6.96 10.32 0.98
C ILE A 11 5.70 9.77 1.66
N SER A 12 4.58 10.49 1.56
CA SER A 12 3.31 10.12 2.16
C SER A 12 2.19 10.26 1.12
N LEU A 13 1.29 9.29 1.09
CA LEU A 13 0.14 9.29 0.21
C LEU A 13 -1.11 8.84 0.99
N ASP A 14 -2.16 9.65 0.95
CA ASP A 14 -3.44 9.35 1.59
C ASP A 14 -4.50 9.06 0.51
N LEU A 15 -5.05 7.84 0.52
CA LEU A 15 -6.08 7.36 -0.41
C LEU A 15 -7.32 6.86 0.33
N ARG A 16 -7.52 7.29 1.59
CA ARG A 16 -8.64 6.85 2.42
C ARG A 16 -9.98 7.06 1.74
N GLN A 17 -10.86 6.06 1.85
CA GLN A 17 -12.23 6.10 1.36
C GLN A 17 -12.34 6.49 -0.13
N THR A 18 -11.30 6.20 -0.91
CA THR A 18 -11.32 6.37 -2.36
C THR A 18 -11.68 5.05 -3.06
N LYS A 19 -12.02 5.13 -4.35
CA LYS A 19 -12.28 3.96 -5.22
C LYS A 19 -11.00 3.31 -5.75
N VAL A 20 -9.90 3.37 -5.00
CA VAL A 20 -8.65 2.73 -5.41
C VAL A 20 -8.81 1.21 -5.43
N THR A 21 -8.29 0.58 -6.48
CA THR A 21 -8.31 -0.88 -6.68
C THR A 21 -6.89 -1.46 -6.64
N ASP A 22 -6.79 -2.78 -6.58
CA ASP A 22 -5.50 -3.50 -6.61
C ASP A 22 -4.64 -3.11 -7.83
N ALA A 23 -5.26 -3.01 -9.01
CA ALA A 23 -4.61 -2.54 -10.23
C ALA A 23 -4.13 -1.08 -10.12
N GLY A 24 -4.85 -0.25 -9.35
CA GLY A 24 -4.41 1.10 -9.03
C GLY A 24 -3.06 1.11 -8.31
N LEU A 25 -2.86 0.21 -7.34
CA LEU A 25 -1.64 0.14 -6.53
C LEU A 25 -0.40 -0.25 -7.34
N GLU A 26 -0.55 -0.95 -8.46
CA GLU A 26 0.58 -1.27 -9.34
C GLU A 26 1.32 0.00 -9.80
N SER A 27 0.58 1.07 -10.08
CA SER A 27 1.19 2.33 -10.49
C SER A 27 2.04 3.01 -9.41
N LEU A 28 1.91 2.61 -8.13
CA LEU A 28 2.69 3.17 -7.03
C LEU A 28 4.08 2.54 -6.90
N VAL A 29 4.39 1.46 -7.62
CA VAL A 29 5.68 0.73 -7.54
C VAL A 29 6.89 1.62 -7.90
N GLY A 30 6.66 2.70 -8.67
CA GLY A 30 7.67 3.70 -9.02
C GLY A 30 8.09 4.61 -7.86
N LEU A 31 7.29 4.69 -6.79
CA LEU A 31 7.49 5.60 -5.66
C LEU A 31 8.54 5.09 -4.68
N LYS A 32 9.82 5.13 -5.07
CA LYS A 32 10.95 4.60 -4.30
C LYS A 32 11.22 5.30 -2.95
N LYS A 33 10.56 6.44 -2.70
CA LYS A 33 10.66 7.20 -1.45
C LYS A 33 9.40 7.14 -0.59
N LEU A 34 8.36 6.43 -1.02
CA LEU A 34 7.09 6.36 -0.28
C LEU A 34 7.29 5.56 1.02
N GLN A 35 6.97 6.18 2.14
CA GLN A 35 7.12 5.61 3.49
C GLN A 35 5.78 5.41 4.18
N SER A 36 4.78 6.25 3.89
CA SER A 36 3.45 6.18 4.49
C SER A 36 2.38 6.09 3.41
N LEU A 37 1.50 5.10 3.53
CA LEU A 37 0.38 4.91 2.62
C LEU A 37 -0.89 4.61 3.40
N ASN A 38 -1.93 5.42 3.21
CA ASN A 38 -3.22 5.23 3.85
C ASN A 38 -4.25 4.67 2.87
N LEU A 39 -4.76 3.47 3.15
CA LEU A 39 -5.76 2.74 2.35
C LEU A 39 -7.00 2.40 3.19
N TYR A 40 -7.23 3.12 4.30
CA TYR A 40 -8.41 2.89 5.14
C TYR A 40 -9.70 3.04 4.32
N GLY A 41 -10.63 2.10 4.51
CA GLY A 41 -11.95 2.13 3.87
C GLY A 41 -11.91 1.99 2.34
N THR A 42 -10.91 1.28 1.80
CA THR A 42 -10.76 1.03 0.35
C THR A 42 -11.06 -0.43 0.01
N GLU A 43 -11.21 -0.76 -1.27
CA GLU A 43 -11.50 -2.14 -1.69
C GLU A 43 -10.25 -3.01 -1.93
N ILE A 44 -9.10 -2.59 -1.42
CA ILE A 44 -7.82 -3.30 -1.61
C ILE A 44 -7.87 -4.70 -1.00
N THR A 45 -7.36 -5.67 -1.75
CA THR A 45 -7.26 -7.09 -1.34
C THR A 45 -5.79 -7.51 -1.20
N ASP A 46 -5.57 -8.78 -0.84
CA ASP A 46 -4.23 -9.39 -0.80
C ASP A 46 -3.51 -9.34 -2.16
N VAL A 47 -4.23 -9.24 -3.28
CA VAL A 47 -3.64 -9.04 -4.61
C VAL A 47 -2.94 -7.68 -4.67
N GLY A 48 -3.59 -6.62 -4.19
CA GLY A 48 -3.01 -5.28 -4.09
C GLY A 48 -1.75 -5.22 -3.23
N LEU A 49 -1.74 -5.97 -2.12
CA LEU A 49 -0.58 -6.03 -1.22
C LEU A 49 0.68 -6.60 -1.89
N LYS A 50 0.54 -7.49 -2.89
CA LYS A 50 1.69 -7.99 -3.67
C LYS A 50 2.40 -6.89 -4.44
N HIS A 51 1.67 -5.84 -4.87
CA HIS A 51 2.29 -4.67 -5.49
C HIS A 51 3.02 -3.82 -4.44
N LEU A 52 2.43 -3.61 -3.26
CA LEU A 52 3.05 -2.85 -2.17
C LEU A 52 4.35 -3.50 -1.68
N ALA A 53 4.45 -4.83 -1.70
CA ALA A 53 5.66 -5.57 -1.34
C ALA A 53 6.88 -5.20 -2.21
N LYS A 54 6.69 -4.59 -3.39
CA LYS A 54 7.76 -4.09 -4.27
C LYS A 54 8.30 -2.71 -3.85
N ILE A 55 7.60 -2.00 -2.96
CA ILE A 55 7.97 -0.67 -2.47
C ILE A 55 8.71 -0.82 -1.14
N LYS A 56 10.01 -1.13 -1.22
CA LYS A 56 10.85 -1.45 -0.04
C LYS A 56 11.07 -0.28 0.93
N SER A 57 10.68 0.93 0.55
CA SER A 57 10.76 2.13 1.40
C SER A 57 9.58 2.26 2.38
N LEU A 58 8.52 1.47 2.23
CA LEU A 58 7.32 1.57 3.06
C LEU A 58 7.63 1.26 4.52
N LYS A 59 7.13 2.11 5.41
CA LYS A 59 7.24 1.99 6.87
C LYS A 59 5.88 1.83 7.54
N ASN A 60 4.85 2.49 7.02
CA ASN A 60 3.49 2.42 7.55
C ASN A 60 2.49 2.25 6.41
N VAL A 61 1.62 1.24 6.52
CA VAL A 61 0.49 1.01 5.62
C VAL A 61 -0.76 0.77 6.47
N TYR A 62 -1.78 1.60 6.25
CA TYR A 62 -3.04 1.55 7.00
C TYR A 62 -4.12 0.86 6.16
N LEU A 63 -4.66 -0.27 6.63
CA LEU A 63 -5.58 -1.14 5.87
C LEU A 63 -6.91 -1.43 6.58
N TRP A 64 -7.22 -0.71 7.66
CA TRP A 64 -8.50 -0.77 8.35
C TRP A 64 -9.68 -0.61 7.39
N GLN A 65 -10.72 -1.44 7.58
CA GLN A 65 -11.88 -1.47 6.68
C GLN A 65 -11.55 -1.71 5.19
N SER A 66 -10.41 -2.33 4.90
CA SER A 66 -10.13 -2.86 3.56
C SER A 66 -10.55 -4.32 3.42
N LYS A 67 -10.41 -4.89 2.22
CA LYS A 67 -10.64 -6.31 1.94
C LYS A 67 -9.38 -7.17 2.10
N ALA A 68 -8.27 -6.58 2.55
CA ALA A 68 -7.03 -7.30 2.82
C ALA A 68 -7.17 -8.19 4.06
N THR A 69 -6.58 -9.39 4.01
CA THR A 69 -6.67 -10.35 5.10
C THR A 69 -5.47 -10.23 6.04
N LYS A 70 -5.62 -10.77 7.26
CA LYS A 70 -4.49 -10.91 8.21
C LYS A 70 -3.33 -11.72 7.60
N ALA A 71 -3.64 -12.71 6.76
CA ALA A 71 -2.64 -13.51 6.06
C ALA A 71 -1.88 -12.68 5.01
N GLY A 72 -2.58 -11.89 4.21
CA GLY A 72 -1.97 -10.98 3.24
C GLY A 72 -1.07 -9.94 3.90
N VAL A 73 -1.52 -9.35 5.02
CA VAL A 73 -0.70 -8.42 5.80
C VAL A 73 0.55 -9.10 6.36
N LYS A 74 0.43 -10.32 6.89
CA LYS A 74 1.58 -11.10 7.37
C LYS A 74 2.61 -11.37 6.25
N GLN A 75 2.12 -11.68 5.04
CA GLN A 75 3.01 -11.85 3.88
C GLN A 75 3.68 -10.52 3.48
N LEU A 76 2.93 -9.42 3.51
CA LEU A 76 3.45 -8.09 3.19
C LEU A 76 4.56 -7.65 4.16
N THR A 77 4.33 -7.81 5.47
CA THR A 77 5.32 -7.45 6.50
C THR A 77 6.54 -8.38 6.49
N ALA A 78 6.37 -9.65 6.13
CA ALA A 78 7.51 -10.55 5.89
C ALA A 78 8.35 -10.13 4.66
N ALA A 79 7.70 -9.63 3.60
CA ALA A 79 8.37 -9.21 2.37
C ALA A 79 9.04 -7.81 2.48
N VAL A 80 8.62 -6.99 3.44
CA VAL A 80 9.15 -5.63 3.67
C VAL A 80 9.53 -5.51 5.15
N PRO A 81 10.77 -5.89 5.52
CA PRO A 81 11.23 -5.83 6.90
C PRO A 81 11.08 -4.42 7.51
N GLY A 82 10.53 -4.33 8.72
CA GLY A 82 10.30 -3.07 9.42
C GLY A 82 9.02 -2.32 9.03
N LEU A 83 8.25 -2.84 8.07
CA LEU A 83 6.92 -2.32 7.74
C LEU A 83 5.92 -2.61 8.86
N LYS A 84 5.20 -1.57 9.28
CA LYS A 84 4.03 -1.67 10.14
C LYS A 84 2.76 -1.63 9.30
N ALA A 85 2.01 -2.72 9.33
CA ALA A 85 0.71 -2.83 8.68
C ALA A 85 -0.20 -3.73 9.52
N THR A 86 -1.46 -3.32 9.66
CA THR A 86 -2.50 -4.06 10.39
C THR A 86 -3.83 -3.94 9.67
N VAL A 87 -4.67 -4.96 9.86
CA VAL A 87 -6.08 -4.97 9.46
C VAL A 87 -6.91 -5.23 10.72
N GLU A 88 -8.02 -4.52 10.87
CA GLU A 88 -9.09 -4.81 11.84
C GLU A 88 -10.45 -4.75 11.13
#